data_AF-A5C8V2-F1
#
_entry.id   AF-A5C8V2-F1
#
_cell.length_a   1.000
_cell.length_b   1.000
_cell.length_c   1.000
_cell.angle_alpha   90.00
_cell.angle_beta   90.00
_cell.angle_gamma   90.00
#
_symmetry.space_group_name_H-M   'P 1'
#
loop_
_entity.id
_entity.type
_entity.pdbx_description
1 polymer ?
#
loop_
_entity_poly.entity_id
_entity_poly.type
_entity_poly.pdbx_seq_one_letter_code
_entity_poly.pdbx_strand_id
1 'polypeptide(L)'
;MGHPSFKFDAVFGPLTNQADVFEDNASFAASVLDGYNICVFVYRQTGMGRTFIMEGTDEARGVNLRTLEEFFFFHITKERQRQF
;
A
#
# COMPACT_ATOMS: atom_id res chain seq x y z
N MET A 1 26.75 -0.23 26.72
CA MET A 1 25.79 0.71 26.10
C MET A 1 24.79 -0.12 25.31
N GLY A 2 23.53 -0.13 25.70
CA GLY A 2 22.49 -0.89 24.98
C GLY A 2 21.99 -0.10 23.78
N HIS A 3 21.91 -0.74 22.60
CA HIS A 3 21.24 -0.14 21.46
C HIS A 3 19.72 -0.11 21.72
N PRO A 4 19.02 0.99 21.40
CA PRO A 4 17.57 1.01 21.46
C PRO A 4 17.02 -0.03 20.46
N SER A 5 16.20 -0.95 20.96
CA SER A 5 15.47 -1.92 20.14
C SER A 5 14.09 -1.34 19.84
N PHE A 6 13.69 -1.39 18.57
CA PHE A 6 12.38 -0.99 18.11
C PHE A 6 11.65 -2.21 17.55
N LYS A 7 10.34 -2.30 17.78
CA LYS A 7 9.49 -3.38 17.26
C LYS A 7 8.52 -2.80 16.25
N PHE A 8 8.37 -3.50 15.14
CA PHE A 8 7.46 -3.17 14.05
C PHE A 8 6.82 -4.48 13.57
N ASP A 9 5.64 -4.40 12.98
CA ASP A 9 4.98 -5.55 12.36
C ASP A 9 5.74 -6.01 11.10
N ALA A 10 6.31 -5.06 10.36
CA ALA A 10 7.16 -5.28 9.20
C ALA A 10 8.33 -4.29 9.15
N VAL A 11 9.47 -4.74 8.61
CA VAL A 11 10.67 -3.91 8.39
C VAL A 11 11.16 -4.11 6.96
N PHE A 12 11.08 -3.05 6.15
CA PHE A 12 11.50 -3.08 4.74
C PHE A 12 12.94 -2.55 4.59
N GLY A 13 13.78 -3.33 3.91
CA GLY A 13 15.18 -3.02 3.68
C GLY A 13 15.40 -2.11 2.46
N PRO A 14 16.64 -1.65 2.22
CA PRO A 14 16.95 -0.76 1.08
C PRO A 14 16.69 -1.37 -0.31
N LEU A 15 16.60 -2.70 -0.40
CA LEU A 15 16.35 -3.44 -1.64
C LEU A 15 14.86 -3.76 -1.85
N THR A 16 14.01 -3.46 -0.86
CA THR A 16 12.57 -3.66 -0.98
C THR A 16 12.00 -2.68 -2.00
N ASN A 17 11.19 -3.19 -2.93
CA ASN A 17 10.55 -2.39 -3.95
C ASN A 17 9.11 -1.99 -3.54
N GLN A 18 8.48 -1.13 -4.33
CA GLN A 18 7.14 -0.60 -4.04
C GLN A 18 6.02 -1.65 -4.10
N ALA A 19 6.20 -2.69 -4.91
CA ALA A 19 5.23 -3.78 -4.99
C ALA A 19 5.25 -4.61 -3.70
N ASP A 20 6.45 -4.92 -3.18
CA ASP A 20 6.61 -5.67 -1.93
C ASP A 20 5.93 -4.94 -0.74
N VAL A 21 6.11 -3.61 -0.66
CA VAL A 21 5.48 -2.79 0.39
C VAL A 21 3.96 -2.77 0.24
N PHE A 22 3.45 -2.76 -0.99
CA PHE A 22 2.03 -2.74 -1.25
C PHE A 22 1.36 -4.09 -0.97
N GLU A 23 1.99 -5.22 -1.34
CA GLU A 23 1.46 -6.56 -1.15
C GLU A 23 1.17 -6.86 0.34
N ASP A 24 2.07 -6.43 1.22
CA ASP A 24 1.92 -6.55 2.67
C ASP A 24 0.69 -5.77 3.22
N ASN A 25 0.19 -4.80 2.45
CA ASN A 25 -0.94 -3.94 2.81
C ASN A 25 -2.18 -4.12 1.91
N ALA A 26 -2.12 -5.01 0.91
CA ALA A 26 -3.19 -5.18 -0.09
C ALA A 26 -4.50 -5.67 0.55
N SER A 27 -4.43 -6.45 1.62
CA SER A 27 -5.60 -6.86 2.40
C SER A 27 -6.36 -5.69 3.01
N PHE A 28 -5.66 -4.62 3.38
CA PHE A 28 -6.31 -3.39 3.83
C PHE A 28 -7.07 -2.77 2.67
N ALA A 29 -6.45 -2.61 1.49
CA ALA A 29 -7.15 -2.11 0.30
C ALA A 29 -8.46 -2.88 0.10
N ALA A 30 -8.46 -4.21 0.01
CA ALA A 30 -9.69 -4.99 -0.15
C ALA A 30 -10.80 -4.67 0.88
N SER A 31 -10.46 -4.43 2.15
CA SER A 31 -11.45 -4.15 3.20
C SER A 31 -12.21 -2.82 3.02
N VAL A 32 -11.70 -1.86 2.23
CA VAL A 32 -12.48 -0.67 1.87
C VAL A 32 -13.73 -1.03 1.06
N LEU A 33 -13.65 -2.07 0.22
CA LEU A 33 -14.80 -2.55 -0.56
C LEU A 33 -15.88 -3.21 0.32
N ASP A 34 -15.50 -3.67 1.51
CA ASP A 34 -16.41 -4.22 2.51
C ASP A 34 -16.99 -3.12 3.44
N GLY A 35 -16.68 -1.84 3.17
CA GLY A 35 -17.22 -0.69 3.88
C GLY A 35 -16.38 -0.21 5.06
N TYR A 36 -15.13 -0.66 5.19
CA TYR A 36 -14.22 -0.19 6.22
C TYR A 36 -13.50 1.09 5.82
N ASN A 37 -13.36 2.02 6.76
CA ASN A 37 -12.55 3.23 6.57
C ASN A 37 -11.09 2.92 6.90
N ILE A 38 -10.18 3.27 6.00
CA ILE A 38 -8.74 3.02 6.15
C ILE A 38 -7.98 4.33 6.03
N CYS A 39 -6.93 4.46 6.83
CA CYS A 39 -6.02 5.58 6.77
C CYS A 39 -4.57 5.08 6.77
N VAL A 40 -3.83 5.44 5.72
CA VAL A 40 -2.41 5.12 5.58
C VAL A 40 -1.60 6.38 5.82
N PHE A 41 -0.65 6.32 6.76
CA PHE A 41 0.26 7.41 7.07
C PHE A 41 1.69 7.03 6.76
N VAL A 42 2.39 7.88 6.01
CA VAL A 42 3.82 7.74 5.76
C VAL A 42 4.59 8.74 6.61
N TYR A 43 5.21 8.23 7.67
CA TYR A 43 6.05 9.02 8.56
C TYR A 43 7.53 8.91 8.17
N ARG A 44 8.08 9.98 7.58
CA ARG A 44 9.52 10.10 7.25
C ARG A 44 9.98 11.53 7.46
N GLN A 45 11.27 11.83 7.53
CA GLN A 45 11.73 13.22 7.47
C GLN A 45 11.48 13.83 6.07
N THR A 46 11.35 15.15 5.99
CA THR A 46 11.22 15.87 4.70
C THR A 46 12.39 15.54 3.78
N GLY A 47 12.12 15.34 2.48
CA GLY A 47 13.14 14.95 1.49
C GLY A 47 13.39 13.44 1.36
N MET A 48 12.82 12.60 2.24
CA MET A 48 13.03 11.15 2.22
C MET A 48 11.93 10.36 1.48
N GLY A 49 11.37 10.92 0.40
CA GLY A 49 10.51 10.15 -0.51
C GLY A 49 9.12 9.78 0.00
N ARG A 50 8.48 10.62 0.85
CA ARG A 50 7.06 10.41 1.22
C ARG A 50 6.14 10.36 -0.01
N THR A 51 6.32 11.30 -0.94
CA THR A 51 5.60 11.36 -2.21
C THR A 51 5.88 10.15 -3.08
N PHE A 52 7.13 9.69 -3.11
CA PHE A 52 7.49 8.47 -3.85
C PHE A 52 6.74 7.25 -3.30
N ILE A 53 6.62 7.08 -1.99
CA ILE A 53 5.85 5.95 -1.40
C ILE A 53 4.35 6.07 -1.72
N MET A 54 3.75 7.25 -1.54
CA MET A 54 2.30 7.43 -1.70
C MET A 54 1.85 7.49 -3.16
N GLU A 55 2.53 8.26 -4.00
CA GLU A 55 2.17 8.48 -5.41
C GLU A 55 3.05 7.66 -6.35
N GLY A 56 4.35 7.59 -6.09
CA GLY A 56 5.31 6.90 -6.94
C GLY A 56 5.66 7.65 -8.21
N THR A 57 6.12 6.92 -9.22
CA THR A 57 6.31 7.41 -10.60
C THR A 57 5.44 6.59 -11.55
N ASP A 58 5.43 6.95 -12.84
CA ASP A 58 4.70 6.20 -13.86
C ASP A 58 5.22 4.76 -13.98
N GLU A 59 6.53 4.55 -13.84
CA GLU A 59 7.14 3.20 -13.88
C GLU A 59 7.04 2.47 -12.53
N ALA A 60 6.97 3.21 -11.43
CA ALA A 60 6.96 2.67 -10.06
C ALA A 60 5.82 3.28 -9.26
N ARG A 61 4.57 2.92 -9.63
CA ARG A 61 3.36 3.41 -8.98
C ARG A 61 3.40 3.20 -7.46
N GLY A 62 2.99 4.22 -6.72
CA GLY A 62 2.93 4.21 -5.26
C GLY A 62 1.64 3.59 -4.74
N VAL A 63 1.48 3.64 -3.41
CA VAL A 63 0.36 3.00 -2.69
C VAL A 63 -1.00 3.50 -3.17
N ASN A 64 -1.18 4.80 -3.42
CA ASN A 64 -2.48 5.36 -3.83
C ASN A 64 -2.97 4.77 -5.15
N LEU A 65 -2.13 4.78 -6.18
CA LEU A 65 -2.52 4.31 -7.51
C LEU A 65 -2.75 2.80 -7.53
N ARG A 66 -1.89 2.01 -6.85
CA ARG A 66 -2.08 0.56 -6.72
C ARG A 66 -3.37 0.21 -5.99
N THR A 67 -3.69 0.93 -4.92
CA THR A 67 -4.95 0.73 -4.19
C THR A 67 -6.16 1.01 -5.09
N LEU A 68 -6.13 2.09 -5.88
CA LEU A 68 -7.19 2.39 -6.85
C LEU A 68 -7.32 1.31 -7.94
N GLU A 69 -6.21 0.85 -8.49
CA GLU A 69 -6.20 -0.25 -9.47
C GLU A 69 -6.81 -1.52 -8.91
N GLU A 70 -6.46 -1.87 -7.67
CA GLU A 70 -7.01 -3.03 -6.99
C GLU A 70 -8.52 -2.86 -6.75
N PHE A 71 -8.98 -1.67 -6.37
CA PHE A 71 -10.43 -1.39 -6.29
C PHE A 71 -11.16 -1.59 -7.61
N PHE A 72 -10.67 -0.98 -8.69
CA PHE A 72 -11.31 -1.12 -10.00
C PHE A 72 -11.26 -2.56 -10.48
N PHE A 73 -10.13 -3.25 -10.31
CA PHE A 73 -9.98 -4.64 -10.69
C PHE A 73 -10.95 -5.53 -9.90
N PHE A 74 -10.99 -5.43 -8.57
CA PHE A 74 -11.91 -6.21 -7.75
C PHE A 74 -13.38 -5.88 -8.06
N HIS A 75 -13.72 -4.60 -8.22
CA HIS A 75 -15.09 -4.19 -8.53
C HIS A 75 -15.55 -4.74 -9.89
N ILE A 76 -14.78 -4.52 -10.96
CA ILE A 76 -15.10 -5.03 -12.30
C ILE A 76 -15.22 -6.56 -12.28
N THR A 77 -14.30 -7.24 -11.59
CA THR A 77 -14.30 -8.71 -11.53
C THR A 77 -15.51 -9.23 -10.75
N LYS A 78 -15.86 -8.61 -9.61
CA LYS A 78 -17.00 -9.01 -8.76
C LYS A 78 -18.35 -8.71 -9.42
N GLU A 79 -18.47 -7.59 -10.13
CA GLU A 79 -19.67 -7.26 -10.93
C GLU A 79 -19.86 -8.27 -12.07
N ARG A 80 -18.79 -8.67 -12.76
CA ARG A 80 -18.85 -9.71 -13.80
C ARG A 80 -19.20 -11.09 -13.25
N GLN A 81 -18.80 -11.41 -12.02
CA GLN A 81 -19.16 -12.67 -11.35
C GLN A 81 -20.61 -12.70 -10.86
N ARG A 82 -21.26 -11.54 -10.61
CA ARG A 82 -22.70 -11.48 -10.26
C ARG A 82 -23.63 -11.60 -11.46
N GLN A 83 -23.11 -11.44 -12.68
CA GLN A 83 -23.88 -11.51 -13.92
C GLN A 83 -23.97 -12.92 -14.53
N PHE A 84 -23.35 -13.91 -13.89
CA PHE A 84 -23.45 -15.33 -14.19
C PHE A 84 -23.87 -16.11 -12.93
#